data_AF-A0A8T8HWA7-F1
#
_entry.id   AF-A0A8T8HWA7-F1
#
_cell.length_a   1.000
_cell.length_b   1.000
_cell.length_c   1.000
_cell.angle_alpha   90.00
_cell.angle_beta   90.00
_cell.angle_gamma   90.00
#
_symmetry.space_group_name_H-M   'P 1'
#
loop_
_entity.id
_entity.type
_entity.pdbx_description
1 polymer ?
#
loop_
_entity_poly.entity_id
_entity_poly.type
_entity_poly.pdbx_seq_one_letter_code
_entity_poly.pdbx_strand_id
1 'polypeptide(L)'
;MESLSTNGIALPRAWLDTTTRRRRDKSAVELRDGVAVVPLRQVLTVLGVGTDQLVALVELAVGRPVIDSAALRRENLAQRRDLWAEVEAKPPTLPGLAARMRAAGTDDEASVRRFADALAKTVSALPCDPPISLAKLSHDHAGDPHYFDLDRLAGARLVSAVAEWTGKPEPTRPDSIRALLTEVGILADRLSST
;
A
#
# COMPACT_ATOMS: atom_id res chain seq x y z
N MET A 1 14.33 -8.42 -21.96
CA MET A 1 13.23 -7.75 -22.69
C MET A 1 13.43 -8.11 -24.15
N GLU A 2 12.68 -9.08 -24.67
CA GLU A 2 12.88 -9.57 -26.04
C GLU A 2 12.19 -8.63 -27.04
N SER A 3 12.96 -8.13 -28.01
CA SER A 3 12.44 -7.37 -29.14
C SER A 3 11.75 -8.30 -30.13
N LEU A 4 10.62 -7.87 -30.71
CA LEU A 4 9.98 -8.59 -31.82
C LEU A 4 10.99 -8.80 -32.96
N SER A 5 11.05 -10.02 -33.49
CA SER A 5 11.91 -10.33 -34.63
C SER A 5 11.53 -9.49 -35.86
N THR A 6 12.44 -9.33 -36.81
CA THR A 6 12.18 -8.60 -38.07
C THR A 6 10.90 -9.09 -38.77
N ASN A 7 10.64 -10.39 -38.74
CA ASN A 7 9.42 -11.00 -39.26
C ASN A 7 8.19 -10.67 -38.40
N GLY A 8 8.34 -10.61 -37.08
CA GLY A 8 7.29 -10.18 -36.14
C GLY A 8 6.87 -8.71 -36.32
N ILE A 9 7.74 -7.85 -36.86
CA ILE A 9 7.43 -6.44 -37.18
C ILE A 9 6.86 -6.29 -38.60
N ALA A 10 7.26 -7.17 -39.53
CA ALA A 10 6.77 -7.13 -40.91
C ALA A 10 5.27 -7.41 -41.03
N LEU A 11 4.75 -8.34 -40.23
CA LEU A 11 3.34 -8.74 -40.27
C LEU A 11 2.39 -7.57 -39.88
N PRO A 12 2.60 -6.87 -38.75
CA PRO A 12 1.77 -5.71 -38.40
C PRO A 12 1.90 -4.56 -39.41
N ARG A 13 3.08 -4.34 -40.00
CA ARG A 13 3.27 -3.34 -41.06
C ARG A 13 2.49 -3.68 -42.34
N ALA A 14 2.42 -4.95 -42.69
CA ALA A 14 1.62 -5.40 -43.84
C ALA A 14 0.13 -5.11 -43.64
N TRP A 15 -0.38 -5.23 -42.41
CA TRP A 15 -1.77 -4.96 -42.08
C TRP A 15 -2.09 -3.47 -41.93
N LEU A 16 -1.17 -2.68 -41.38
CA LEU A 16 -1.44 -1.30 -40.96
C LEU A 16 -0.94 -0.23 -41.94
N ASP A 17 0.12 -0.50 -42.70
CA ASP A 17 0.71 0.50 -43.59
C ASP A 17 -0.04 0.53 -44.92
N THR A 18 -0.98 1.48 -45.03
CA THR A 18 -1.66 1.79 -46.27
C THR A 18 -0.68 2.34 -47.32
N THR A 19 -1.02 2.19 -48.60
CA THR A 19 -0.24 2.74 -49.73
C THR A 19 0.07 4.23 -49.57
N THR A 20 -0.88 4.99 -49.02
CA THR A 20 -0.73 6.43 -48.73
C THR A 20 0.27 6.73 -47.61
N ARG A 21 0.38 5.88 -46.59
CA ARG A 21 1.36 6.01 -45.50
C ARG A 21 2.78 5.69 -45.97
N ARG A 22 2.93 4.60 -46.74
CA ARG A 22 4.21 4.18 -47.34
C ARG A 22 4.79 5.25 -48.28
N ARG A 23 3.93 5.89 -49.08
CA ARG A 23 4.36 7.00 -49.97
C ARG A 23 4.92 8.21 -49.22
N ARG A 24 4.62 8.35 -47.92
CA ARG A 24 5.10 9.44 -47.06
C ARG A 24 6.24 9.01 -46.13
N ASP A 25 6.82 7.82 -46.32
CA ASP A 25 7.80 7.20 -45.42
C ASP A 25 7.34 7.13 -43.94
N LYS A 26 6.04 7.02 -43.72
CA LYS A 26 5.46 6.84 -42.38
C LYS A 26 4.98 5.43 -42.19
N SER A 27 5.37 4.79 -41.10
CA SER A 27 4.79 3.52 -40.65
C SER A 27 3.88 3.75 -39.46
N ALA A 28 2.78 3.00 -39.37
CA ALA A 28 1.95 2.96 -38.17
C ALA A 28 2.64 2.21 -37.02
N VAL A 29 3.65 1.37 -37.31
CA VAL A 29 4.44 0.63 -36.33
C VAL A 29 5.77 1.33 -36.11
N GLU A 30 5.97 1.82 -34.88
CA GLU A 30 7.17 2.54 -34.49
C GLU A 30 8.13 1.60 -33.77
N LEU A 31 9.44 1.82 -33.95
CA LEU A 31 10.47 1.23 -33.10
C LEU A 31 10.96 2.34 -32.15
N ARG A 32 10.77 2.16 -30.84
CA ARG A 32 11.25 3.05 -29.79
C ARG A 32 12.17 2.25 -28.88
N ASP A 33 13.45 2.64 -28.80
CA ASP A 33 14.44 2.02 -27.91
C ASP A 33 14.51 0.49 -28.00
N GLY A 34 14.43 -0.06 -29.21
CA GLY A 34 14.44 -1.51 -29.46
C GLY A 34 13.09 -2.22 -29.21
N VAL A 35 12.04 -1.48 -28.88
CA VAL A 35 10.68 -1.99 -28.68
C VAL A 35 9.79 -1.57 -29.85
N ALA A 36 9.08 -2.53 -30.45
CA ALA A 36 8.08 -2.23 -31.45
C ALA A 36 6.77 -1.79 -30.77
N VAL A 37 6.32 -0.58 -31.08
CA VAL A 37 5.05 0.00 -30.63
C VAL A 37 4.03 -0.16 -31.77
N VAL A 38 3.02 -0.99 -31.54
CA VAL A 38 1.97 -1.29 -32.51
C VAL A 38 0.64 -0.67 -32.06
N PRO A 39 -0.06 0.11 -32.91
CA PRO A 39 -1.32 0.75 -32.55
C PRO A 39 -2.45 -0.29 -32.52
N LEU A 40 -2.64 -0.91 -31.36
CA LEU A 40 -3.52 -2.05 -31.14
C LEU A 40 -4.95 -1.83 -31.64
N ARG A 41 -5.52 -0.62 -31.45
CA ARG A 41 -6.87 -0.29 -31.96
C ARG A 41 -6.96 -0.44 -33.48
N GLN A 42 -5.95 0.01 -34.22
CA GLN A 42 -5.94 -0.08 -35.69
C GLN A 42 -5.77 -1.53 -36.14
N VAL A 43 -4.93 -2.31 -35.44
CA VAL A 43 -4.76 -3.74 -35.73
C VAL A 43 -6.08 -4.48 -35.57
N LEU A 44 -6.77 -4.25 -34.44
CA LEU A 44 -8.07 -4.86 -34.16
C LEU A 44 -9.12 -4.49 -35.21
N THR A 45 -9.17 -3.22 -35.63
CA THR A 45 -10.07 -2.78 -36.71
C THR A 45 -9.76 -3.49 -38.02
N VAL A 46 -8.49 -3.61 -38.41
CA VAL A 46 -8.09 -4.29 -39.66
C VAL A 46 -8.40 -5.79 -39.61
N LEU A 47 -8.22 -6.43 -38.45
CA LEU A 47 -8.51 -7.85 -38.26
C LEU A 47 -9.99 -8.15 -38.04
N GLY A 48 -10.85 -7.13 -37.95
CA GLY A 48 -12.29 -7.31 -37.67
C GLY A 48 -12.57 -7.85 -36.27
N VAL A 49 -11.63 -7.70 -35.34
CA VAL A 49 -11.69 -8.25 -33.98
C VAL A 49 -12.21 -7.18 -33.03
N GLY A 50 -13.26 -7.51 -32.26
CA GLY A 50 -13.75 -6.65 -31.19
C GLY A 50 -12.73 -6.50 -30.06
N THR A 51 -12.68 -5.32 -29.42
CA THR A 51 -11.75 -5.09 -28.29
C THR A 51 -11.98 -6.04 -27.11
N ASP A 52 -13.19 -6.55 -26.98
CA ASP A 52 -13.63 -7.59 -26.03
C ASP A 52 -13.02 -8.98 -26.32
N GLN A 53 -12.65 -9.26 -27.58
CA GLN A 53 -12.09 -10.56 -28.00
C GLN A 53 -10.56 -10.61 -27.95
N LEU A 54 -9.91 -9.46 -27.81
CA LEU A 54 -8.45 -9.34 -27.81
C LEU A 54 -7.79 -10.20 -26.72
N VAL A 55 -8.33 -10.15 -25.50
CA VAL A 55 -7.75 -10.88 -24.36
C VAL A 55 -7.76 -12.38 -24.65
N ALA A 56 -8.92 -12.92 -25.06
CA ALA A 56 -9.07 -14.33 -25.39
C ALA A 56 -8.12 -14.77 -26.52
N LEU A 57 -7.92 -13.95 -27.56
CA LEU A 57 -7.01 -14.26 -28.66
C LEU A 57 -5.54 -14.27 -28.22
N VAL A 58 -5.14 -13.32 -27.39
CA VAL A 58 -3.76 -13.28 -26.87
C VAL A 58 -3.52 -14.45 -25.90
N GLU A 59 -4.50 -14.78 -25.06
CA GLU A 59 -4.41 -15.95 -24.17
C GLU A 59 -4.29 -17.25 -24.96
N LEU A 60 -5.06 -17.40 -26.04
CA LEU A 60 -4.99 -18.56 -26.93
C LEU A 60 -3.64 -18.64 -27.67
N ALA A 61 -3.08 -17.50 -28.10
CA ALA A 61 -1.79 -17.44 -28.78
C ALA A 61 -0.59 -17.69 -27.87
N VAL A 62 -0.64 -17.22 -26.61
CA VAL A 62 0.46 -17.32 -25.64
C VAL A 62 0.31 -18.56 -24.75
N GLY A 63 -0.86 -19.20 -24.73
CA GLY A 63 -1.15 -20.39 -23.93
C GLY A 63 -1.22 -20.11 -22.42
N ARG A 64 -1.39 -18.85 -22.01
CA ARG A 64 -1.46 -18.43 -20.60
C ARG A 64 -2.38 -17.22 -20.44
N PRO A 65 -3.01 -17.05 -19.26
CA PRO A 65 -3.84 -15.89 -18.96
C PRO A 65 -3.09 -14.56 -19.13
N VAL A 66 -3.78 -13.56 -19.69
CA VAL A 66 -3.24 -12.20 -19.84
C VAL A 66 -3.65 -11.39 -18.62
N ILE A 67 -2.66 -11.02 -17.82
CA ILE A 67 -2.88 -10.20 -16.64
C ILE A 67 -2.89 -8.72 -17.03
N ASP A 68 -4.01 -8.04 -16.80
CA ASP A 68 -4.05 -6.57 -16.88
C ASP A 68 -3.30 -5.97 -15.67
N SER A 69 -2.00 -5.84 -15.83
CA SER A 69 -1.13 -5.22 -14.83
C SER A 69 -1.52 -3.78 -14.49
N ALA A 70 -2.16 -3.05 -15.41
CA ALA A 70 -2.62 -1.68 -15.17
C ALA A 70 -3.91 -1.67 -14.32
N ALA A 71 -4.83 -2.61 -14.54
CA ALA A 71 -5.97 -2.83 -13.66
C ALA A 71 -5.53 -3.22 -12.24
N LEU A 72 -4.63 -4.20 -12.11
CA LEU A 72 -4.10 -4.61 -10.80
C LEU A 72 -3.44 -3.44 -10.05
N ARG A 73 -2.65 -2.61 -10.74
CA ARG A 73 -2.06 -1.41 -10.10
C ARG A 73 -3.12 -0.42 -9.64
N ARG A 74 -4.17 -0.19 -10.43
CA ARG A 74 -5.26 0.71 -10.04
C ARG A 74 -6.02 0.18 -8.83
N GLU A 75 -6.30 -1.11 -8.80
CA GLU A 75 -6.97 -1.78 -7.68
C GLU A 75 -6.13 -1.70 -6.40
N ASN A 76 -4.84 -2.05 -6.47
CA ASN A 76 -3.93 -1.96 -5.32
C ASN A 76 -3.79 -0.51 -4.81
N LEU A 77 -3.77 0.47 -5.71
CA LEU A 77 -3.74 1.88 -5.32
C LEU A 77 -5.04 2.32 -4.65
N ALA A 78 -6.20 1.84 -5.13
CA ALA A 78 -7.49 2.10 -4.52
C ALA A 78 -7.57 1.48 -3.11
N GLN A 79 -7.19 0.20 -2.96
CA GLN A 79 -7.15 -0.50 -1.67
C GLN A 79 -6.27 0.23 -0.65
N ARG A 80 -5.06 0.65 -1.06
CA ARG A 80 -4.15 1.42 -0.17
C ARG A 80 -4.74 2.78 0.22
N ARG A 81 -5.39 3.48 -0.72
CA ARG A 81 -6.04 4.76 -0.43
C ARG A 81 -7.17 4.56 0.58
N ASP A 82 -7.98 3.53 0.38
CA ASP A 82 -9.14 3.25 1.22
C ASP A 82 -8.71 2.78 2.62
N LEU A 83 -7.62 1.99 2.73
CA LEU A 83 -6.98 1.65 4.01
C LEU A 83 -6.61 2.90 4.81
N TRP A 84 -5.90 3.85 4.19
CA TRP A 84 -5.45 5.04 4.92
C TRP A 84 -6.62 5.97 5.26
N ALA A 85 -7.63 6.06 4.40
CA ALA A 85 -8.86 6.78 4.72
C ALA A 85 -9.58 6.16 5.93
N GLU A 86 -9.61 4.83 6.03
CA GLU A 86 -10.17 4.13 7.19
C GLU A 86 -9.38 4.42 8.48
N VAL A 87 -8.04 4.36 8.41
CA VAL A 87 -7.16 4.63 9.56
C VAL A 87 -7.30 6.09 10.03
N GLU A 88 -7.30 7.05 9.11
CA GLU A 88 -7.43 8.49 9.41
C GLU A 88 -8.81 8.84 9.98
N ALA A 89 -9.85 8.07 9.66
CA ALA A 89 -11.21 8.28 10.16
C ALA A 89 -11.45 7.73 11.58
N LYS A 90 -10.55 6.90 12.13
CA LYS A 90 -10.72 6.34 13.48
C LYS A 90 -10.45 7.40 14.55
N PRO A 91 -11.40 7.65 15.48
CA PRO A 91 -11.15 8.52 16.62
C PRO A 91 -10.33 7.80 17.70
N PRO A 92 -9.55 8.54 18.51
CA PRO A 92 -9.19 9.94 18.31
C PRO A 92 -8.22 10.11 17.13
N THR A 93 -8.33 11.23 16.42
CA THR A 93 -7.50 11.52 15.24
C THR A 93 -6.06 11.82 15.64
N LEU A 94 -5.13 11.00 15.16
CA LEU A 94 -3.68 11.15 15.35
C LEU A 94 -3.01 11.38 13.98
N PRO A 95 -3.21 12.55 13.35
CA PRO A 95 -2.77 12.81 11.98
C PRO A 95 -1.26 12.71 11.80
N GLY A 96 -0.47 13.07 12.81
CA GLY A 96 0.98 12.97 12.78
C GLY A 96 1.44 11.51 12.72
N LEU A 97 0.89 10.67 13.60
CA LEU A 97 1.17 9.24 13.60
C LEU A 97 0.69 8.56 12.32
N ALA A 98 -0.52 8.86 11.86
CA ALA A 98 -1.06 8.32 10.62
C ALA A 98 -0.16 8.68 9.42
N ALA A 99 0.30 9.92 9.32
CA ALA A 99 1.24 10.35 8.29
C ALA A 99 2.58 9.60 8.37
N ARG A 100 3.13 9.38 9.58
CA ARG A 100 4.38 8.58 9.77
C ARG A 100 4.18 7.13 9.35
N MET A 101 3.07 6.52 9.74
CA MET A 101 2.73 5.15 9.34
C MET A 101 2.58 5.03 7.83
N ARG A 102 1.93 6.00 7.18
CA ARG A 102 1.75 6.07 5.73
C ARG A 102 3.08 6.24 5.00
N ALA A 103 3.96 7.09 5.50
CA ALA A 103 5.29 7.32 4.93
C ALA A 103 6.21 6.09 5.05
N ALA A 104 6.11 5.34 6.16
CA ALA A 104 6.84 4.09 6.35
C ALA A 104 6.37 2.96 5.41
N GLY A 105 5.13 3.05 4.91
CA GLY A 105 4.52 2.01 4.10
C GLY A 105 4.10 0.78 4.92
N THR A 106 3.41 -0.14 4.27
CA THR A 106 3.07 -1.46 4.83
C THR A 106 2.96 -2.49 3.70
N ASP A 107 3.44 -3.70 3.99
CA ASP A 107 3.18 -4.90 3.19
C ASP A 107 2.07 -5.77 3.80
N ASP A 108 1.59 -5.41 5.00
CA ASP A 108 0.51 -6.10 5.72
C ASP A 108 -0.59 -5.09 6.11
N GLU A 109 -1.62 -5.00 5.27
CA GLU A 109 -2.76 -4.12 5.53
C GLU A 109 -3.62 -4.58 6.72
N ALA A 110 -3.70 -5.88 6.98
CA ALA A 110 -4.48 -6.42 8.09
C ALA A 110 -3.83 -6.09 9.43
N SER A 111 -2.50 -6.13 9.50
CA SER A 111 -1.74 -5.64 10.66
C SER A 111 -1.98 -4.15 10.92
N VAL A 112 -2.00 -3.31 9.88
CA VAL A 112 -2.29 -1.87 10.02
C VAL A 112 -3.71 -1.64 10.54
N ARG A 113 -4.73 -2.34 10.02
CA ARG A 113 -6.11 -2.23 10.52
C ARG A 113 -6.21 -2.63 11.99
N ARG A 114 -5.65 -3.80 12.36
CA ARG A 114 -5.63 -4.28 13.74
C ARG A 114 -4.94 -3.29 14.69
N PHE A 115 -3.81 -2.73 14.26
CA PHE A 115 -3.09 -1.72 15.05
C PHE A 115 -3.94 -0.47 15.23
N ALA A 116 -4.53 0.05 14.16
CA ALA A 116 -5.37 1.25 14.23
C ALA A 116 -6.60 1.03 15.11
N ASP A 117 -7.22 -0.15 15.06
CA ASP A 117 -8.35 -0.53 15.94
C ASP A 117 -7.94 -0.62 17.41
N ALA A 118 -6.83 -1.30 17.71
CA ALA A 118 -6.31 -1.40 19.07
C ALA A 118 -5.96 -0.03 19.62
N LEU A 119 -5.29 0.81 18.82
CA LEU A 119 -4.89 2.15 19.22
C LEU A 119 -6.10 3.06 19.45
N ALA A 120 -7.10 3.04 18.57
CA ALA A 120 -8.33 3.80 18.74
C ALA A 120 -9.03 3.49 20.08
N LYS A 121 -9.12 2.19 20.42
CA LYS A 121 -9.68 1.74 21.71
C LYS A 121 -8.82 2.20 22.89
N THR A 122 -7.50 2.03 22.81
CA THR A 122 -6.56 2.44 23.85
C THR A 122 -6.63 3.94 24.11
N VAL A 123 -6.53 4.78 23.08
CA VAL A 123 -6.48 6.24 23.28
C VAL A 123 -7.85 6.78 23.71
N SER A 124 -8.96 6.14 23.30
CA SER A 124 -10.30 6.48 23.80
C SER A 124 -10.49 6.16 25.30
N ALA A 125 -9.66 5.29 25.88
CA ALA A 125 -9.66 4.95 27.29
C ALA A 125 -8.73 5.84 28.14
N LEU A 126 -8.08 6.85 27.54
CA LEU A 126 -7.17 7.76 28.25
C LEU A 126 -7.89 9.01 28.78
N PRO A 127 -7.46 9.56 29.93
CA PRO A 127 -6.48 8.96 30.85
C PRO A 127 -7.11 7.75 31.59
N CYS A 128 -6.30 6.75 31.92
CA CYS A 128 -6.80 5.58 32.64
C CYS A 128 -6.93 5.89 34.14
N ASP A 129 -8.16 5.82 34.66
CA ASP A 129 -8.46 5.93 36.09
C ASP A 129 -9.42 4.79 36.52
N PRO A 130 -8.97 3.84 37.36
CA PRO A 130 -7.64 3.74 37.98
C PRO A 130 -6.53 3.41 36.95
N PRO A 131 -5.24 3.67 37.28
CA PRO A 131 -4.12 3.30 36.42
C PRO A 131 -4.09 1.80 36.12
N ILE A 132 -3.72 1.44 34.88
CA ILE A 132 -3.68 0.05 34.39
C ILE A 132 -2.29 -0.31 33.88
N SER A 133 -1.90 -1.58 34.04
CA SER A 133 -0.64 -2.06 33.48
C SER A 133 -0.68 -2.09 31.95
N LEU A 134 0.48 -1.88 31.32
CA LEU A 134 0.63 -1.96 29.87
C LEU A 134 0.20 -3.33 29.33
N ALA A 135 0.51 -4.41 30.07
CA ALA A 135 0.09 -5.76 29.71
C ALA A 135 -1.43 -5.93 29.75
N LYS A 136 -2.10 -5.38 30.78
CA LYS A 136 -3.57 -5.41 30.88
C LYS A 136 -4.21 -4.59 29.76
N LEU A 137 -3.71 -3.38 29.52
CA LEU A 137 -4.18 -2.51 28.43
C LEU A 137 -4.01 -3.20 27.06
N SER A 138 -2.88 -3.87 26.84
CA SER A 138 -2.61 -4.61 25.60
C SER A 138 -3.59 -5.78 25.43
N HIS A 139 -3.82 -6.54 26.50
CA HIS A 139 -4.79 -7.63 26.48
C HIS A 139 -6.22 -7.13 26.23
N ASP A 140 -6.66 -6.10 26.95
CA ASP A 140 -8.04 -5.60 26.89
C ASP A 140 -8.38 -4.99 25.50
N HIS A 141 -7.41 -4.41 24.79
CA HIS A 141 -7.66 -3.71 23.52
C HIS A 141 -7.13 -4.41 22.26
N ALA A 142 -6.10 -5.24 22.39
CA ALA A 142 -5.48 -5.96 21.27
C ALA A 142 -5.55 -7.50 21.41
N GLY A 143 -6.02 -8.03 22.54
CA GLY A 143 -6.15 -9.47 22.78
C GLY A 143 -4.84 -10.19 23.12
N ASP A 144 -3.71 -9.48 23.11
CA ASP A 144 -2.37 -10.00 23.41
C ASP A 144 -1.71 -9.11 24.47
N PRO A 145 -1.34 -9.63 25.66
CA PRO A 145 -0.68 -8.83 26.70
C PRO A 145 0.69 -8.26 26.28
N HIS A 146 1.31 -8.81 25.22
CA HIS A 146 2.60 -8.37 24.68
C HIS A 146 2.47 -7.49 23.43
N TYR A 147 1.25 -7.08 23.07
CA TYR A 147 1.02 -6.35 21.84
C TYR A 147 1.74 -5.00 21.81
N PHE A 148 1.68 -4.25 22.92
CA PHE A 148 2.31 -2.93 23.03
C PHE A 148 3.65 -2.95 23.79
N ASP A 149 4.36 -4.09 23.82
CA ASP A 149 5.70 -4.14 24.40
C ASP A 149 6.59 -3.04 23.79
N LEU A 150 7.34 -2.34 24.64
CA LEU A 150 8.07 -1.11 24.28
C LEU A 150 9.27 -1.35 23.35
N ASP A 151 9.71 -2.60 23.20
CA ASP A 151 10.73 -3.04 22.25
C ASP A 151 10.16 -3.39 20.86
N ARG A 152 8.82 -3.36 20.71
CA ARG A 152 8.12 -3.62 19.45
C ARG A 152 7.64 -2.34 18.78
N LEU A 153 7.44 -2.42 17.47
CA LEU A 153 6.93 -1.30 16.66
C LEU A 153 5.57 -0.79 17.17
N ALA A 154 4.69 -1.68 17.62
CA ALA A 154 3.39 -1.30 18.17
C ALA A 154 3.53 -0.49 19.47
N GLY A 155 4.44 -0.88 20.36
CA GLY A 155 4.76 -0.11 21.57
C GLY A 155 5.37 1.25 21.26
N ALA A 156 6.32 1.32 20.32
CA ALA A 156 6.88 2.59 19.86
C ALA A 156 5.79 3.53 19.29
N ARG A 157 4.87 3.00 18.49
CA ARG A 157 3.74 3.77 17.94
C ARG A 157 2.74 4.19 19.02
N LEU A 158 2.52 3.39 20.07
CA LEU A 158 1.71 3.78 21.22
C LEU A 158 2.33 4.99 21.94
N VAL A 159 3.64 4.99 22.16
CA VAL A 159 4.34 6.14 22.77
C VAL A 159 4.19 7.40 21.91
N SER A 160 4.40 7.26 20.60
CA SER A 160 4.16 8.30 19.60
C SER A 160 2.72 8.84 19.67
N ALA A 161 1.73 7.95 19.82
CA ALA A 161 0.31 8.31 19.92
C ALA A 161 0.02 9.09 21.20
N VAL A 162 0.55 8.65 22.35
CA VAL A 162 0.37 9.32 23.64
C VAL A 162 1.06 10.68 23.64
N ALA A 163 2.26 10.79 23.06
CA ALA A 163 2.96 12.07 22.93
C ALA A 163 2.14 13.06 22.09
N GLU A 164 1.61 12.62 20.95
CA GLU A 164 0.75 13.44 20.10
C GLU A 164 -0.57 13.82 20.79
N TRP A 165 -1.24 12.85 21.43
CA TRP A 165 -2.49 13.06 22.15
C TRP A 165 -2.34 14.04 23.34
N THR A 166 -1.21 13.99 24.04
CA THR A 166 -0.90 14.92 25.15
C THR A 166 -0.27 16.24 24.70
N GLY A 167 0.05 16.39 23.40
CA GLY A 167 0.78 17.55 22.87
C GLY A 167 2.22 17.67 23.38
N LYS A 168 2.83 16.56 23.82
CA LYS A 168 4.20 16.50 24.36
C LYS A 168 5.21 16.06 23.28
N PRO A 169 6.49 16.45 23.41
CA PRO A 169 7.53 15.93 22.53
C PRO A 169 7.70 14.42 22.73
N GLU A 170 7.97 13.70 21.64
CA GLU A 170 8.19 12.26 21.69
C GLU A 170 9.47 11.92 22.46
N PRO A 171 9.38 11.15 23.56
CA PRO A 171 10.54 10.81 24.37
C PRO A 171 11.37 9.71 23.71
N THR A 172 12.69 9.83 23.79
CA THR A 172 13.63 8.81 23.28
C THR A 172 14.28 7.96 24.38
N ARG A 173 14.25 8.43 25.63
CA ARG A 173 14.86 7.74 26.78
C ARG A 173 13.82 6.85 27.48
N PRO A 174 14.17 5.61 27.88
CA PRO A 174 13.26 4.70 28.57
C PRO A 174 12.55 5.29 29.79
N ASP A 175 13.25 6.07 30.61
CA ASP A 175 12.64 6.72 31.79
C ASP A 175 11.60 7.77 31.40
N SER A 176 11.88 8.56 30.37
CA SER A 176 10.96 9.58 29.85
C SER A 176 9.74 8.95 29.17
N ILE A 177 9.92 7.82 28.48
CA ILE A 177 8.82 7.03 27.92
C ILE A 177 7.90 6.56 29.05
N ARG A 178 8.45 5.97 30.11
CA ARG A 178 7.68 5.51 31.27
C ARG A 178 6.96 6.66 31.98
N ALA A 179 7.63 7.79 32.16
CA ALA A 179 7.02 8.97 32.76
C ALA A 179 5.81 9.45 31.95
N LEU A 180 5.95 9.56 30.62
CA LEU A 180 4.86 9.93 29.73
C LEU A 180 3.66 8.97 29.82
N LEU A 181 3.92 7.66 29.83
CA LEU A 181 2.86 6.66 29.95
C LEU A 181 2.18 6.71 31.33
N THR A 182 2.96 6.92 32.39
CA THR A 182 2.42 7.00 33.76
C THR A 182 1.51 8.22 33.94
N GLU A 183 1.83 9.35 33.31
CA GLU A 183 1.00 10.57 33.35
C GLU A 183 -0.41 10.36 32.77
N VAL A 184 -0.56 9.42 31.84
CA VAL A 184 -1.88 9.06 31.25
C VAL A 184 -2.50 7.81 31.89
N GLY A 185 -1.93 7.33 33.01
CA GLY A 185 -2.46 6.19 33.77
C GLY A 185 -2.01 4.82 33.26
N ILE A 186 -0.98 4.74 32.41
CA ILE A 186 -0.42 3.49 31.90
C ILE A 186 0.87 3.14 32.67
N LEU A 187 0.85 1.99 33.35
CA LEU A 187 2.00 1.48 34.09
C LEU A 187 2.79 0.49 33.22
N ALA A 188 3.91 0.94 32.66
CA ALA A 188 4.84 0.08 31.92
C ALA A 188 5.88 -0.54 32.87
N ASP A 189 6.12 -1.85 32.74
CA ASP A 189 7.06 -2.56 33.59
C ASP A 189 8.50 -2.07 33.45
N ARG A 190 9.26 -2.19 34.55
CA ARG A 190 10.71 -2.05 34.50
C ARG A 190 11.28 -3.32 33.87
N LEU A 191 11.69 -3.24 32.61
CA LEU A 191 12.62 -4.24 32.08
C LEU A 191 13.85 -4.23 33.00
N SER A 192 14.04 -5.31 33.76
CA SER A 192 15.24 -5.54 34.55
C SER A 192 16.41 -5.54 33.56
N SER A 193 17.26 -4.52 33.64
CA SER A 193 18.55 -4.55 32.94
C SER A 193 19.38 -5.66 33.57
N THR A 194 19.49 -6.78 32.88
CA THR A 194 20.60 -7.72 33.07
C THR A 194 21.72 -7.37 32.12
#